data_AF-A0A3D4PQU7-F1
#
_entry.id   AF-A0A3D4PQU7-F1
#
_cell.length_a   1.000
_cell.length_b   1.000
_cell.length_c   1.000
_cell.angle_alpha   90.00
_cell.angle_beta   90.00
_cell.angle_gamma   90.00
#
_symmetry.space_group_name_H-M   'P 1'
#
loop_
_entity.id
_entity.type
_entity.pdbx_description
1 polymer ?
#
loop_
_entity_poly.entity_id
_entity_poly.type
_entity_poly.pdbx_seq_one_letter_code
_entity_poly.pdbx_strand_id
1 'polypeptide(L)' 'MFPLIEPSPALEPARITRYSRQLMLPGFGELAQRRLRAARVLVLGAGG' A
#
# COMPACT_ATOMS: atom_id res chain seq x y z
N MET A 1 5.71 -14.56 11.89
CA MET A 1 5.04 -14.60 10.57
C MET A 1 5.87 -13.80 9.60
N PHE A 2 6.27 -14.39 8.47
CA PHE A 2 7.05 -13.69 7.44
C PHE A 2 6.13 -12.86 6.55
N PRO A 3 6.55 -11.68 6.08
CA PRO A 3 5.73 -10.84 5.21
C PRO A 3 5.53 -11.52 3.84
N LEU A 4 4.31 -11.40 3.29
CA LEU A 4 3.97 -11.94 1.96
C LEU A 4 4.72 -11.23 0.82
N ILE A 5 5.13 -9.99 1.06
CA ILE A 5 5.93 -9.19 0.12
C ILE A 5 6.78 -8.19 0.88
N GLU A 6 8.00 -7.98 0.39
CA GLU A 6 8.88 -6.93 0.86
C GLU A 6 8.31 -5.55 0.51
N PRO A 7 8.42 -4.55 1.42
CA PRO A 7 7.94 -3.22 1.13
C PRO A 7 8.74 -2.58 -0.02
N SER A 8 8.06 -1.81 -0.86
CA SER A 8 8.73 -0.93 -1.84
C SER A 8 9.68 0.06 -1.14
N PRO A 9 10.50 0.85 -1.86
CA PRO A 9 11.16 2.02 -1.28
C PRO A 9 10.20 2.98 -0.59
N ALA A 10 10.75 3.91 0.21
CA ALA A 10 9.99 4.93 0.91
C ALA A 10 9.09 5.74 -0.03
N LEU A 11 8.01 6.30 0.51
CA LEU A 11 7.08 7.09 -0.29
C LEU A 11 7.66 8.48 -0.57
N GLU A 12 7.64 8.87 -1.85
CA GLU A 12 7.93 10.24 -2.26
C GLU A 12 6.88 11.22 -1.68
N PRO A 13 7.22 12.51 -1.46
CA PRO A 13 6.32 13.47 -0.84
C PRO A 13 4.93 13.55 -1.49
N ALA A 14 4.85 13.56 -2.82
CA ALA A 14 3.59 13.57 -3.55
C ALA A 14 2.70 12.33 -3.26
N ARG A 15 3.32 11.17 -3.00
CA ARG A 15 2.61 9.94 -2.62
C ARG A 15 2.10 10.03 -1.18
N ILE A 16 2.91 10.58 -0.27
CA ILE A 16 2.49 10.82 1.12
C ILE A 16 1.25 11.72 1.16
N THR A 17 1.26 12.84 0.41
CA THR A 17 0.10 13.72 0.31
C THR A 17 -1.14 12.96 -0.23
N ARG A 18 -0.97 12.20 -1.31
CA ARG A 18 -2.06 11.41 -1.92
C ARG A 18 -2.66 10.38 -0.97
N TYR A 19 -1.83 9.70 -0.17
CA TYR A 19 -2.26 8.61 0.72
C TYR A 19 -2.47 9.06 2.17
N SER A 20 -2.34 10.34 2.48
CA SER A 20 -2.35 10.90 3.84
C SER A 20 -3.46 10.35 4.73
N ARG A 21 -4.71 10.34 4.24
CA ARG A 21 -5.87 9.82 4.98
C ARG A 21 -5.77 8.33 5.29
N GLN A 22 -5.24 7.54 4.37
CA GLN A 22 -5.07 6.09 4.56
C GLN A 22 -3.91 5.78 5.51
N LEU A 23 -2.81 6.54 5.41
CA LEU A 23 -1.66 6.42 6.31
C LEU A 23 -2.04 6.67 7.78
N MET A 24 -3.02 7.54 8.03
CA MET A 24 -3.52 7.84 9.38
C MET A 24 -4.41 6.75 9.98
N LEU A 25 -4.84 5.74 9.21
CA LEU A 25 -5.69 4.67 9.74
C LEU A 25 -4.93 3.84 10.79
N PRO A 26 -5.52 3.59 11.98
CA PRO A 26 -4.92 2.74 13.00
C PRO A 26 -4.52 1.37 12.44
N GLY A 27 -3.25 1.00 12.61
CA GLY A 27 -2.71 -0.28 12.14
C GLY A 27 -2.30 -0.34 10.66
N PHE A 28 -2.47 0.73 9.88
CA PHE A 28 -2.09 0.76 8.46
C PHE A 28 -0.68 1.36 8.25
N GLY A 29 -0.55 2.68 8.36
CA GLY A 29 0.73 3.38 8.27
C GLY A 29 1.48 3.22 6.93
N GLU A 30 2.71 3.74 6.88
CA GLU A 30 3.52 3.76 5.66
C GLU A 30 3.99 2.36 5.25
N LEU A 31 4.29 1.49 6.21
CA LEU A 31 4.75 0.14 5.92
C LEU A 31 3.70 -0.68 5.15
N ALA A 32 2.42 -0.58 5.53
CA ALA A 32 1.34 -1.24 4.78
C ALA A 32 1.20 -0.65 3.37
N GLN A 33 1.26 0.68 3.23
CA GLN A 33 1.15 1.34 1.94
C GLN A 33 2.31 0.96 0.99
N ARG A 34 3.53 0.82 1.50
CA ARG A 34 4.71 0.36 0.73
C ARG A 34 4.57 -1.09 0.27
N ARG A 35 3.96 -1.96 1.08
CA ARG A 35 3.64 -3.34 0.67
C ARG A 35 2.55 -3.37 -0.40
N LEU A 36 1.50 -2.57 -0.25
CA LEU A 36 0.47 -2.43 -1.30
C LEU A 36 1.03 -1.90 -2.61
N ARG A 37 1.98 -0.94 -2.54
CA ARG A 37 2.68 -0.43 -3.73
C ARG A 37 3.53 -1.51 -4.43
N ALA A 38 4.14 -2.40 -3.67
CA ALA A 38 4.91 -3.52 -4.21
C ALA A 38 4.02 -4.66 -4.74
N ALA A 39 2.76 -4.71 -4.29
CA ALA A 39 1.84 -5.80 -4.60
C ALA A 39 1.39 -5.79 -6.07
N ARG A 40 1.09 -6.99 -6.58
CA ARG A 40 0.44 -7.20 -7.88
C ARG A 40 -0.83 -7.99 -7.61
N VAL A 41 -1.96 -7.49 -8.10
CA VAL A 41 -3.28 -8.10 -7.90
C VAL A 41 -3.86 -8.44 -9.27
N LEU A 42 -4.27 -9.70 -9.45
CA LEU A 42 -5.04 -10.15 -10.62
C LEU A 42 -6.53 -10.12 -10.24
N VAL A 43 -7.34 -9.44 -11.05
CA VAL A 43 -8.79 -9.43 -10.92
C VAL A 43 -9.37 -10.16 -12.12
N LEU A 44 -10.10 -11.26 -11.88
CA LEU A 44 -10.77 -12.05 -12.92
C LEU A 44 -12.24 -11.65 -12.99
N GLY A 45 -12.63 -11.00 -14.09
CA GLY A 45 -13.97 -10.43 -14.26
C GLY A 45 -14.14 -9.09 -13.55
N ALA A 46 -14.81 -8.14 -14.21
CA ALA A 46 -15.05 -6.78 -13.71
C ALA A 46 -16.53 -6.42 -13.88
N GLY A 47 -17.41 -7.27 -13.34
CA GLY A 47 -18.83 -6.97 -13.17
C GLY A 47 -19.07 -5.87 -12.12
N GLY A 48 -20.34 -5.52 -11.91
CA GLY A 48 -20.80 -4.55 -10.90
C GLY A 48 -21.30 -5.18 -9.62
#